data_AF-A0A9E4KZP4-F1
#
_entry.id   AF-A0A9E4KZP4-F1
#
_cell.length_a   1.000
_cell.length_b   1.000
_cell.length_c   1.000
_cell.angle_alpha   90.00
_cell.angle_beta   90.00
_cell.angle_gamma   90.00
#
_symmetry.space_group_name_H-M   'P 1'
#
loop_
_entity.id
_entity.type
_entity.pdbx_description
1 polymer ?
#
loop_
_entity_poly.entity_id
_entity_poly.type
_entity_poly.pdbx_seq_one_letter_code
_entity_poly.pdbx_strand_id
1 'polypeptide(L)'
;MTEAIVNSGVEASAPARNHFARRLTSIQLMLAVALTIGLVLALNFSSRISLDRDLARIHAEFSREIDVLLAEQKRLIAELDYVKSDAYVEYWARDEGKMIREGEFLILPQSVGAAAAEPTPPRRLVEFQTTEPKPNNWELWWALFFDEPPPGRQGA
;
A
#
# COMPACT_ATOMS: atom_id res chain seq x y z
N MET A 1 14.33 80.74 -75.88
CA MET A 1 15.40 79.77 -76.19
C MET A 1 15.72 79.05 -74.89
N THR A 2 15.47 77.73 -74.83
CA THR A 2 16.16 76.70 -73.99
C THR A 2 16.26 76.93 -72.47
N GLU A 3 15.83 76.06 -71.56
CA GLU A 3 15.45 74.65 -71.60
C GLU A 3 14.49 74.31 -70.46
N ALA A 4 13.69 73.26 -70.68
CA ALA A 4 12.97 72.52 -69.66
C ALA A 4 13.77 71.27 -69.31
N ILE A 5 14.08 71.04 -68.02
CA ILE A 5 14.35 69.72 -67.41
C ILE A 5 13.89 69.85 -65.95
N VAL A 6 12.69 69.33 -65.63
CA VAL A 6 12.46 68.08 -64.88
C VAL A 6 13.20 68.03 -63.55
N ASN A 7 12.47 68.13 -62.43
CA ASN A 7 12.50 67.06 -61.44
C ASN A 7 11.26 67.05 -60.55
N SER A 8 10.58 65.92 -60.60
CA SER A 8 9.47 65.47 -59.79
C SER A 8 9.95 65.05 -58.40
N GLY A 9 9.37 65.64 -57.35
CA GLY A 9 9.57 65.23 -55.97
C GLY A 9 8.26 65.36 -55.20
N VAL A 10 7.47 64.29 -55.21
CA VAL A 10 6.28 64.13 -54.37
C VAL A 10 6.74 63.96 -52.92
N GLU A 11 6.68 65.02 -52.12
CA GLU A 11 6.79 64.89 -50.65
C GLU A 11 5.39 64.64 -50.06
N ALA A 12 4.91 63.42 -50.27
CA ALA A 12 3.80 62.87 -49.51
C ALA A 12 4.27 62.49 -48.10
N SER A 13 3.54 63.01 -47.12
CA SER A 13 3.51 62.72 -45.69
C SER A 13 3.95 61.29 -45.27
N ALA A 14 4.86 61.22 -44.30
CA ALA A 14 4.86 60.19 -43.25
C ALA A 14 5.61 60.71 -42.00
N PRO A 15 4.92 60.98 -40.88
CA PRO A 15 5.58 61.37 -39.63
C PRO A 15 6.22 60.17 -38.92
N ALA A 16 7.39 60.44 -38.34
CA ALA A 16 8.02 59.76 -37.21
C ALA A 16 8.01 58.22 -37.20
N ARG A 17 9.08 57.62 -37.71
CA ARG A 17 9.47 56.25 -37.36
C ARG A 17 9.83 56.23 -35.88
N ASN A 18 8.91 55.74 -35.04
CA ASN A 18 9.10 55.54 -33.61
C ASN A 18 10.30 54.62 -33.34
N HIS A 19 11.46 55.20 -33.04
CA HIS A 19 12.63 54.52 -32.47
C HIS A 19 12.49 54.28 -30.95
N PHE A 20 11.27 54.26 -30.41
CA PHE A 20 10.99 53.92 -29.00
C PHE A 20 11.16 52.42 -28.67
N ALA A 21 11.81 51.65 -29.55
CA ALA A 21 12.11 50.26 -29.29
C ALA A 21 13.36 50.13 -28.41
N ARG A 22 13.12 49.95 -27.11
CA ARG A 22 14.01 49.31 -26.13
C ARG A 22 15.34 50.01 -25.86
N ARG A 23 15.28 51.14 -25.16
CA ARG A 23 16.22 51.35 -24.05
C ARG A 23 15.62 50.75 -22.78
N LEU A 24 15.50 49.42 -22.76
CA LEU A 24 15.44 48.73 -21.48
C LEU A 24 16.78 49.05 -20.82
N THR A 25 16.75 49.99 -19.87
CA THR A 25 17.93 50.38 -19.10
C THR A 25 18.62 49.10 -18.60
N SER A 26 19.93 48.97 -18.74
CA SER A 26 20.68 47.77 -18.32
C SER A 26 20.35 47.34 -16.89
N ILE A 27 19.92 48.28 -16.06
CA ILE A 27 19.38 48.10 -14.71
C ILE A 27 18.12 47.22 -14.68
N GLN A 28 17.15 47.44 -15.57
CA GLN A 28 15.93 46.61 -15.65
C GLN A 28 16.25 45.17 -16.05
N LEU A 29 17.21 44.98 -16.97
CA LEU A 29 17.67 43.64 -17.33
C LEU A 29 18.37 42.96 -16.14
N MET A 30 19.22 43.70 -15.42
CA MET A 30 19.92 43.16 -14.25
C MET A 30 18.96 42.80 -13.12
N LEU A 31 17.93 43.61 -12.88
CA LEU A 31 16.88 43.35 -11.90
C LEU A 31 16.03 42.13 -12.29
N ALA A 32 15.68 42.00 -13.58
CA ALA A 32 14.97 40.83 -14.10
C ALA A 32 15.80 39.54 -13.93
N VAL A 33 17.10 39.60 -14.21
CA VAL A 33 18.02 38.46 -14.00
C VAL A 33 18.12 38.12 -12.51
N ALA A 34 18.31 39.11 -11.64
CA ALA A 34 18.39 38.89 -10.19
C ALA A 34 17.09 38.28 -9.62
N LEU A 35 15.93 38.76 -10.06
CA LEU A 35 14.63 38.19 -9.69
C LEU A 35 14.46 36.76 -10.21
N THR A 36 14.90 36.49 -11.44
CA THR A 36 14.82 35.15 -12.03
C THR A 36 15.69 34.16 -11.25
N ILE A 37 16.93 34.53 -10.95
CA ILE A 37 17.85 33.72 -10.15
C ILE A 37 17.27 33.51 -8.74
N GLY A 38 16.79 34.57 -8.10
CA GLY A 38 16.16 34.49 -6.77
C GLY A 38 14.96 33.55 -6.75
N LEU A 39 14.10 33.60 -7.78
CA LEU A 39 12.95 32.71 -7.91
C LEU A 39 13.36 31.25 -8.11
N VAL A 40 14.36 30.98 -8.97
CA VAL A 40 14.88 29.62 -9.18
C VAL A 40 15.49 29.06 -7.90
N LEU A 41 16.24 29.87 -7.14
CA LEU A 41 16.79 29.47 -5.86
C LEU A 41 15.69 29.18 -4.83
N ALA A 42 14.67 30.03 -4.73
CA ALA A 42 13.55 29.82 -3.82
C ALA A 42 12.79 28.51 -4.13
N LEU A 43 12.53 28.23 -5.41
CA LEU A 43 11.88 26.98 -5.84
C LEU A 43 12.77 25.76 -5.55
N ASN A 44 14.07 25.84 -5.85
CA ASN A 44 15.03 24.75 -5.60
C ASN A 44 15.18 24.46 -4.09
N PHE A 45 15.22 25.51 -3.26
CA PHE A 45 15.28 25.37 -1.80
C PHE A 45 13.99 24.78 -1.23
N SER A 46 12.83 25.16 -1.77
CA SER A 46 11.53 24.58 -1.41
C SER A 46 11.46 23.08 -1.73
N SER A 47 11.93 22.68 -2.92
CA SER A 47 11.92 21.27 -3.35
C SER A 47 12.89 20.37 -2.57
N ARG A 48 14.03 20.90 -2.11
CA ARG A 48 14.98 20.14 -1.29
C ARG A 48 14.42 19.84 0.11
N ILE A 49 13.70 20.78 0.70
CA ILE A 49 13.10 20.61 2.04
C ILE A 49 11.95 19.59 2.01
N SER A 50 11.22 19.45 0.88
CA SER A 50 10.16 18.45 0.76
C SER A 50 10.69 17.02 0.62
N LEU A 51 11.80 16.81 -0.11
CA LEU A 51 12.32 15.46 -0.37
C LEU A 51 12.87 14.77 0.90
N ASP A 52 13.54 15.53 1.76
CA ASP A 52 14.09 14.99 3.02
C ASP A 52 13.00 14.61 4.03
N ARG A 53 11.86 15.32 4.00
CA ARG A 53 10.71 15.03 4.88
C ARG A 53 10.00 13.75 4.48
N ASP A 54 9.87 13.50 3.19
CA ASP A 54 9.23 12.29 2.69
C ASP A 54 10.07 11.05 3.00
N LEU A 55 11.38 11.13 2.82
CA LEU A 55 12.28 10.02 3.16
C LEU A 55 12.29 9.72 4.67
N ALA A 56 12.30 10.75 5.51
CA ALA A 56 12.22 10.57 6.96
C ALA A 56 10.89 9.94 7.41
N ARG A 57 9.76 10.32 6.77
CA ARG A 57 8.46 9.72 7.03
C ARG A 57 8.44 8.24 6.64
N ILE A 58 8.92 7.92 5.44
CA ILE A 58 9.00 6.54 4.94
C ILE A 58 9.86 5.68 5.87
N HIS A 59 11.02 6.18 6.29
CA HIS A 59 11.88 5.47 7.23
C HIS A 59 11.18 5.23 8.58
N ALA A 60 10.48 6.23 9.11
CA ALA A 60 9.76 6.11 10.38
C ALA A 60 8.59 5.11 10.28
N GLU A 61 7.91 5.05 9.14
CA GLU A 61 6.85 4.08 8.88
C GLU A 61 7.38 2.65 8.82
N PHE A 62 8.42 2.39 8.02
CA PHE A 62 9.05 1.07 7.98
C PHE A 62 9.64 0.65 9.33
N SER A 63 10.23 1.58 10.08
CA SER A 63 10.77 1.26 11.41
C SER A 63 9.67 0.79 12.36
N ARG A 64 8.49 1.44 12.34
CA ARG A 64 7.34 1.01 13.14
C ARG A 64 6.81 -0.35 12.71
N GLU A 65 6.70 -0.59 11.40
CA GLU A 65 6.27 -1.87 10.86
C GLU A 65 7.19 -3.01 11.34
N ILE A 66 8.50 -2.80 11.26
CA ILE A 66 9.51 -3.76 11.74
C ILE A 66 9.34 -4.02 13.24
N ASP A 67 9.18 -2.98 14.06
CA ASP A 67 9.01 -3.12 15.50
C ASP A 67 7.76 -3.94 15.85
N VAL A 68 6.65 -3.70 15.15
CA VAL A 68 5.40 -4.46 15.31
C VAL A 68 5.61 -5.93 14.92
N LEU A 69 6.23 -6.19 13.77
CA LEU A 69 6.47 -7.56 13.31
C LEU A 69 7.43 -8.33 14.22
N LEU A 70 8.45 -7.66 14.78
CA LEU A 70 9.36 -8.28 15.74
C LEU A 70 8.66 -8.60 17.07
N ALA A 71 7.78 -7.71 17.55
CA ALA A 71 6.99 -7.96 18.73
C ALA A 71 6.06 -9.17 18.53
N GLU A 72 5.40 -9.25 17.37
CA GLU A 72 4.52 -10.36 17.04
C GLU A 72 5.30 -11.67 16.86
N GLN A 73 6.44 -11.65 16.17
CA GLN A 73 7.32 -12.81 16.07
C GLN A 73 7.71 -13.33 17.46
N LYS A 74 8.12 -12.43 18.38
CA LYS A 74 8.48 -12.83 19.73
C LYS A 74 7.31 -13.47 20.48
N ARG A 75 6.09 -12.93 20.30
CA ARG A 75 4.86 -13.50 20.88
C ARG A 75 4.60 -14.91 20.34
N LEU A 76 4.67 -15.08 19.03
CA LEU A 76 4.42 -16.37 18.37
C LEU A 76 5.47 -17.42 18.72
N ILE A 77 6.75 -17.03 18.85
CA ILE A 77 7.80 -17.94 19.31
C ILE A 77 7.52 -18.41 20.74
N ALA A 78 7.14 -17.50 21.64
CA ALA A 78 6.81 -17.87 23.01
C ALA A 78 5.60 -18.81 23.09
N GLU A 79 4.58 -18.59 22.26
CA GLU A 79 3.41 -19.48 22.15
C GLU A 79 3.81 -20.86 21.61
N LEU A 80 4.62 -20.89 20.56
CA LEU A 80 5.15 -22.12 19.98
C LEU A 80 6.01 -22.91 20.98
N ASP A 81 6.85 -22.23 21.78
CA ASP A 81 7.65 -22.86 22.82
C ASP A 81 6.77 -23.43 23.94
N TYR A 82 5.71 -22.72 24.33
CA TYR A 82 4.73 -23.22 25.28
C TYR A 82 4.01 -24.47 24.78
N VAL A 83 3.50 -24.45 23.54
CA VAL A 83 2.81 -25.61 22.94
C VAL A 83 3.73 -26.83 22.80
N LYS A 84 5.04 -26.61 22.62
CA LYS A 84 6.04 -27.69 22.57
C LYS A 84 6.46 -28.21 23.95
N SER A 85 6.09 -27.53 25.03
CA SER A 85 6.50 -27.90 26.39
C SER A 85 5.67 -29.04 26.97
N ASP A 86 6.26 -29.79 27.91
CA ASP A 86 5.57 -30.84 28.66
C ASP A 86 4.35 -30.31 29.43
N ALA A 87 4.39 -29.04 29.85
CA ALA A 87 3.27 -28.39 30.54
C ALA A 87 2.03 -28.31 29.64
N TYR A 88 2.20 -28.06 28.34
CA TYR A 88 1.09 -28.08 27.39
C TYR A 88 0.60 -29.51 27.13
N VAL A 89 1.50 -30.50 27.05
CA VAL A 89 1.12 -31.91 26.94
C VAL A 89 0.26 -32.34 28.13
N GLU A 90 0.63 -31.92 29.34
CA GLU A 90 -0.14 -32.20 30.55
C GLU A 90 -1.49 -31.49 30.58
N TYR A 91 -1.53 -30.21 30.18
CA TYR A 91 -2.79 -29.46 30.03
C TYR A 91 -3.72 -30.20 29.06
N TRP A 92 -3.20 -30.53 27.87
CA TRP A 92 -3.96 -31.22 26.83
C TRP A 92 -4.44 -32.60 27.28
N ALA A 93 -3.56 -33.36 27.94
CA ALA A 93 -3.90 -34.67 28.46
C ALA A 93 -5.09 -34.61 29.42
N ARG A 94 -5.17 -33.60 30.30
CA ARG A 94 -6.26 -33.46 31.26
C ARG A 94 -7.53 -32.85 30.67
N ASP A 95 -7.42 -31.76 29.91
CA ASP A 95 -8.59 -31.01 29.48
C ASP A 95 -9.25 -31.62 28.23
N GLU A 96 -8.49 -31.88 27.18
CA GLU A 96 -9.01 -32.45 25.93
C GLU A 96 -8.92 -33.98 25.91
N GLY A 97 -7.80 -34.55 26.35
CA GLY A 97 -7.54 -35.99 26.32
C GLY A 97 -8.28 -36.79 27.39
N LYS A 98 -8.77 -36.13 28.45
CA LYS A 98 -9.36 -36.75 29.66
C LYS A 98 -8.51 -37.89 30.23
N MET A 99 -7.20 -37.81 30.02
CA MET A 99 -6.20 -38.73 30.53
C MET A 99 -5.86 -38.37 31.98
N ILE A 100 -5.51 -39.40 32.74
CA ILE A 100 -5.10 -39.31 34.15
C ILE A 100 -3.66 -39.80 34.27
N ARG A 101 -2.89 -39.25 35.21
CA ARG A 101 -1.55 -39.77 35.49
C ARG A 101 -1.63 -41.11 36.21
N GLU A 102 -0.56 -41.89 36.13
CA GLU A 102 -0.42 -43.12 36.91
C GLU A 102 -0.57 -42.82 38.41
N GLY A 103 -1.56 -43.46 39.05
CA GLY A 103 -1.89 -43.26 40.47
C GLY A 103 -2.98 -42.21 40.76
N GLU A 104 -3.49 -41.49 39.76
CA GLU A 104 -4.67 -40.63 39.91
C GLU A 104 -5.97 -41.45 39.78
N PHE A 105 -7.04 -41.03 40.49
CA PHE A 105 -8.35 -41.68 40.41
C PHE A 105 -9.37 -40.76 39.72
N LEU A 106 -9.97 -41.25 38.63
CA LEU A 106 -11.04 -40.54 37.92
C LEU A 106 -12.38 -40.72 38.67
N ILE A 107 -12.93 -39.63 39.21
CA ILE A 107 -14.25 -39.62 39.85
C ILE A 107 -15.26 -39.07 38.83
N LEU A 108 -16.12 -39.94 38.31
CA LEU A 108 -17.29 -39.48 37.53
C LEU A 108 -18.47 -39.29 38.49
N PRO A 109 -19.04 -38.08 38.62
CA PRO A 109 -20.26 -37.89 39.37
C PRO A 109 -21.40 -38.62 38.64
N GLN A 110 -21.89 -39.70 39.24
CA GLN A 110 -23.04 -40.43 38.72
C GLN A 110 -24.30 -39.57 38.95
N SER A 111 -24.87 -39.02 37.88
CA SER A 111 -26.14 -38.30 37.98
C SER A 111 -27.23 -39.29 38.42
N VAL A 112 -27.87 -39.00 39.56
CA VAL A 112 -29.02 -39.74 40.06
C VAL A 112 -30.22 -39.37 39.18
N GLY A 113 -30.37 -40.05 38.03
CA GLY A 113 -31.47 -39.78 37.09
C GLY A 113 -31.22 -40.16 35.63
N ALA A 114 -30.00 -40.51 35.23
CA ALA A 114 -29.77 -41.01 33.87
C ALA A 114 -30.28 -42.46 33.77
N ALA A 115 -31.55 -42.60 33.37
CA ALA A 115 -32.05 -43.84 32.77
C ALA A 115 -31.03 -44.30 31.72
N ALA A 116 -30.67 -45.59 31.75
CA ALA A 116 -29.71 -46.19 30.83
C ALA A 116 -29.95 -45.68 29.42
N ALA A 117 -29.01 -44.88 28.90
CA ALA A 117 -29.08 -44.38 27.54
C ALA A 117 -29.10 -45.59 26.61
N GLU A 118 -30.20 -45.76 25.87
CA GLU A 118 -30.27 -46.76 24.80
C GLU A 118 -29.08 -46.56 23.85
N PRO A 119 -28.44 -47.65 23.38
CA PRO A 119 -27.31 -47.55 22.47
C PRO A 119 -27.75 -46.78 21.22
N THR A 120 -27.24 -45.55 21.08
CA THR A 120 -27.47 -44.75 19.89
C THR A 120 -26.86 -45.50 18.70
N PRO A 121 -27.63 -45.78 17.63
CA PRO A 121 -27.11 -46.50 16.48
C PRO A 121 -25.90 -45.76 15.89
N PRO A 122 -24.88 -46.48 15.38
CA PRO A 122 -23.70 -45.85 14.81
C PRO A 122 -24.12 -44.91 13.69
N ARG A 123 -23.91 -43.61 13.91
CA ARG A 123 -24.14 -42.58 12.89
C ARG A 123 -23.17 -42.85 11.75
N ARG A 124 -23.69 -43.19 10.58
CA ARG A 124 -22.92 -43.29 9.34
C ARG A 124 -22.28 -41.91 9.09
N LEU A 125 -20.96 -41.84 9.22
CA LEU A 125 -20.19 -40.67 8.78
C LEU A 125 -20.39 -40.58 7.27
N VAL A 126 -21.05 -39.52 6.82
CA VAL A 126 -21.08 -39.17 5.40
C VAL A 126 -19.72 -38.56 5.10
N GLU A 127 -18.95 -39.18 4.23
CA GLU A 127 -17.74 -38.56 3.67
C GLU A 127 -18.19 -37.29 2.93
N PHE A 128 -17.94 -36.14 3.56
CA PHE A 128 -18.00 -34.88 2.85
C PHE A 128 -16.77 -34.80 1.97
N GLN A 129 -16.97 -34.93 0.65
CA GLN A 129 -15.94 -34.61 -0.33
C GLN A 129 -15.67 -33.10 -0.26
N THR A 130 -14.69 -32.69 0.54
CA THR A 130 -14.21 -31.30 0.66
C THR A 130 -13.15 -30.97 -0.40
N THR A 131 -13.17 -31.65 -1.55
CA THR A 131 -12.35 -31.22 -2.67
C THR A 131 -13.03 -30.03 -3.33
N GLU A 132 -12.76 -28.84 -2.79
CA GLU A 132 -13.07 -27.59 -3.48
C GLU A 132 -12.40 -27.64 -4.87
N PRO A 133 -13.12 -27.31 -5.96
CA PRO A 133 -12.55 -27.37 -7.30
C PRO A 133 -11.36 -26.41 -7.38
N LYS A 134 -10.14 -26.96 -7.44
CA LYS A 134 -8.94 -26.16 -7.57
C LYS A 134 -9.05 -25.32 -8.84
N PRO A 135 -8.97 -23.98 -8.76
CA PRO A 135 -9.03 -23.13 -9.94
C PRO A 135 -7.84 -23.46 -10.86
N ASN A 136 -8.09 -23.46 -12.16
CA ASN A 136 -7.02 -23.64 -13.14
C ASN A 136 -6.03 -22.48 -13.03
N ASN A 137 -4.74 -22.72 -13.30
CA ASN A 137 -3.69 -21.70 -13.13
C ASN A 137 -4.01 -20.37 -13.84
N TRP A 138 -4.62 -20.41 -15.02
CA TRP A 138 -4.98 -19.20 -15.78
C TRP A 138 -6.09 -18.35 -15.11
N GLU A 139 -6.99 -18.98 -14.35
CA GLU A 139 -8.04 -18.30 -13.57
C GLU A 139 -7.42 -17.53 -12.40
N LEU A 140 -6.39 -18.13 -11.79
CA LEU A 140 -5.60 -17.51 -10.74
C LEU A 140 -4.86 -16.27 -11.26
N TRP A 141 -4.23 -16.39 -12.44
CA TRP A 141 -3.58 -15.26 -13.09
C TRP A 141 -4.57 -14.15 -13.43
N TRP A 142 -5.75 -14.50 -13.93
CA TRP A 142 -6.79 -13.51 -14.25
C TRP A 142 -7.24 -12.72 -13.03
N ALA A 143 -7.54 -13.40 -11.92
CA ALA A 143 -7.95 -12.76 -10.68
C ALA A 143 -6.88 -11.79 -10.14
N LEU A 144 -5.59 -12.14 -10.26
CA LEU A 144 -4.49 -11.26 -9.86
C LEU A 144 -4.38 -9.97 -10.68
N PHE A 145 -4.78 -9.98 -11.96
CA PHE A 145 -4.66 -8.81 -12.84
C PHE A 145 -5.92 -7.95 -12.89
N PHE A 146 -7.10 -8.55 -12.74
CA PHE A 146 -8.37 -7.87 -13.01
C PHE A 146 -9.31 -7.80 -11.80
N ASP A 147 -8.98 -8.48 -10.68
CA ASP A 147 -9.76 -8.52 -9.44
C ASP A 147 -11.27 -8.84 -9.66
N GLU A 148 -11.56 -9.54 -10.76
CA GLU A 148 -12.89 -9.91 -11.23
C GLU A 148 -12.87 -11.38 -11.70
N PRO A 149 -13.96 -12.16 -11.50
CA PRO A 149 -14.03 -13.53 -12.01
C PRO A 149 -13.81 -13.58 -13.53
N PRO A 150 -13.05 -14.58 -14.03
CA PRO A 150 -12.77 -14.70 -15.44
C PRO A 150 -14.05 -14.85 -16.28
N PRO A 151 -14.08 -14.29 -17.51
CA PRO A 151 -15.23 -14.40 -18.39
C PRO A 151 -15.53 -15.88 -18.67
N GLY A 152 -16.72 -16.34 -18.29
CA GLY A 152 -17.13 -17.75 -18.39
C GLY A 152 -17.59 -18.39 -17.08
N ARG A 153 -17.35 -17.75 -15.92
CA ARG A 153 -17.85 -18.20 -14.60
C ARG A 153 -19.08 -17.45 -14.07
N GLN A 154 -19.73 -16.64 -14.90
CA GLN A 154 -20.94 -15.89 -14.54
C GLN A 154 -22.13 -16.87 -14.42
N GLY A 155 -22.34 -17.46 -13.23
CA GLY A 155 -23.57 -18.22 -12.94
C GLY A 155 -23.40 -19.53 -12.18
N ALA A 156 -22.63 -19.52 -11.08
CA ALA A 156 -22.74 -20.56 -10.05
C ALA A 156 -22.99 -19.91 -8.69
#